data_AF-A7EF32-F1
#
_entry.id   AF-A7EF32-F1
#
_cell.length_a   1.000
_cell.length_b   1.000
_cell.length_c   1.000
_cell.angle_alpha   90.00
_cell.angle_beta   90.00
_cell.angle_gamma   90.00
#
_symmetry.space_group_name_H-M   'P 1'
#
loop_
_entity.id
_entity.type
_entity.pdbx_description
1 polymer ?
#
loop_
_entity_poly.entity_id
_entity_poly.type
_entity_poly.pdbx_seq_one_letter_code
_entity_poly.pdbx_strand_id
1 'polypeptide(L)'
;MAHQRVTSTLDGVKEPHSVSLKVLRLSRPSLSIQHPLPTPSPSPPPNLSLPAPSASLAYPSPTPSNFIHSPLLTLPPAFGSAYVGETFSCTLCANNELPPLSQLSQTHTSPDIVASPNTTKVISNITLSAEMKIPSTPNPISLPLSGPSPFPAASTTGEETPETQIISQASLQKVLHFDLKEEGAHVLAVTVTYTESSPSSSPRTRTFRKLYQFICKGCLVVRTKTGTLPSLRSTSSNRSSTSMTSTSPSKETKRKRSYALEAQLENITEDNPITLTLVHLTTTKGFNATSLNWEIVVSDSEKETGGGEAELERPVLAPGDVRQVCFLVEEKDSEDEKEGVQGENEKESEIVDGRLIFGMLSIGWRGAMGNKGFLSTGNLGIRVS
;
A
#
# COMPACT_ATOMS: atom_id res chain seq x y z
N MET A 1 -18.68 28.84 -25.60
CA MET A 1 -19.09 29.83 -24.59
C MET A 1 -18.20 29.65 -23.38
N ALA A 2 -17.30 30.60 -23.13
CA ALA A 2 -16.27 30.53 -22.11
C ALA A 2 -16.86 30.94 -20.75
N HIS A 3 -16.75 30.08 -19.73
CA HIS A 3 -17.16 30.43 -18.38
C HIS A 3 -16.14 31.42 -17.77
N GLN A 4 -16.69 32.58 -17.43
CA GLN A 4 -16.04 33.75 -16.88
C GLN A 4 -15.41 33.45 -15.51
N ARG A 5 -14.10 33.67 -15.40
CA ARG A 5 -13.34 33.57 -14.16
C ARG A 5 -13.70 34.76 -13.28
N VAL A 6 -14.42 34.53 -12.18
CA VAL A 6 -14.63 35.53 -11.13
C VAL A 6 -13.28 35.77 -10.45
N THR A 7 -12.67 36.93 -10.71
CA THR A 7 -11.47 37.41 -10.02
C THR A 7 -11.88 38.01 -8.69
N SER A 8 -11.62 37.29 -7.59
CA SER A 8 -11.72 37.83 -6.23
C SER A 8 -10.59 38.83 -5.99
N THR A 9 -10.89 40.11 -6.17
CA THR A 9 -10.08 41.23 -5.68
C THR A 9 -10.19 41.31 -4.16
N LEU A 10 -9.09 41.72 -3.49
CA LEU A 10 -8.92 42.01 -2.05
C LEU A 10 -8.28 40.88 -1.21
N ASP A 11 -7.04 40.50 -1.53
CA ASP A 11 -6.14 39.87 -0.54
C ASP A 11 -4.92 40.79 -0.42
N GLY A 12 -4.82 41.55 0.67
CA GLY A 12 -3.61 42.31 1.00
C GLY A 12 -2.40 41.38 1.02
N VAL A 13 -1.20 41.88 0.72
CA VAL A 13 0.03 41.08 0.63
C VAL A 13 0.19 40.27 1.92
N LYS A 14 -0.17 38.98 1.86
CA LYS A 14 -0.06 38.06 3.00
C LYS A 14 1.42 37.95 3.34
N GLU A 15 1.75 38.42 4.54
CA GLU A 15 3.10 38.29 5.11
C GLU A 15 3.59 36.83 4.93
N PRO A 16 4.85 36.60 4.58
CA PRO A 16 5.37 35.24 4.43
C PRO A 16 5.24 34.43 5.74
N HIS A 17 5.14 33.12 5.61
CA HIS A 17 5.09 32.22 6.76
C HIS A 17 6.50 31.97 7.31
N SER A 18 6.63 31.99 8.63
CA SER A 18 7.88 31.67 9.35
C SER A 18 8.13 30.17 9.49
N VAL A 19 7.17 29.34 9.09
CA VAL A 19 7.25 27.88 9.10
C VAL A 19 7.24 27.36 7.67
N SER A 20 8.20 26.51 7.33
CA SER A 20 8.24 25.80 6.04
C SER A 20 7.66 24.40 6.18
N LEU A 21 7.03 23.91 5.11
CA LEU A 21 6.56 22.53 5.00
C LEU A 21 7.38 21.78 3.96
N LYS A 22 8.03 20.69 4.38
CA LYS A 22 8.68 19.70 3.52
C LYS A 22 7.90 18.40 3.55
N VAL A 23 7.64 17.84 2.37
CA VAL A 23 6.84 16.63 2.18
C VAL A 23 7.66 15.68 1.33
N LEU A 24 7.93 14.49 1.84
CA LEU A 24 8.72 13.48 1.14
C LEU A 24 8.00 12.13 1.19
N ARG A 25 7.72 11.56 0.01
CA ARG A 25 7.26 10.16 -0.10
C ARG A 25 8.37 9.25 0.42
N LEU A 26 8.00 8.32 1.28
CA LEU A 26 8.91 7.29 1.79
C LEU A 26 8.94 6.15 0.77
N SER A 27 10.11 5.92 0.18
CA SER A 27 10.38 4.81 -0.73
C SER A 27 11.22 3.76 -0.04
N ARG A 28 11.11 2.51 -0.50
CA ARG A 28 12.02 1.45 -0.06
C ARG A 28 13.28 1.47 -0.93
N PRO A 29 14.45 1.15 -0.38
CA PRO A 29 15.67 0.98 -1.17
C PRO A 29 15.47 -0.08 -2.26
N SER A 30 16.10 0.14 -3.42
CA SER A 30 16.07 -0.78 -4.56
C SER A 30 17.47 -1.05 -5.10
N LEU A 31 17.66 -2.20 -5.74
CA LEU A 31 18.91 -2.49 -6.44
C LEU A 31 19.08 -1.52 -7.63
N SER A 32 20.18 -0.77 -7.62
CA SER A 32 20.56 0.12 -8.71
C SER A 32 21.02 -0.69 -9.92
N ILE A 33 20.45 -0.41 -11.09
CA ILE A 33 20.97 -0.99 -12.34
C ILE A 33 22.31 -0.33 -12.62
N GLN A 34 23.39 -1.10 -12.51
CA GLN A 34 24.72 -0.65 -12.82
C GLN A 34 25.13 -1.15 -14.19
N HIS A 35 25.53 -0.23 -15.06
CA HIS A 35 26.10 -0.53 -16.36
C HIS A 35 27.62 -0.37 -16.22
N PRO A 36 28.38 -1.46 -16.00
CA PRO A 36 29.83 -1.35 -15.88
C PRO A 36 30.39 -0.73 -17.15
N LEU A 37 31.14 0.37 -17.00
CA LEU A 37 31.84 0.95 -18.14
C LEU A 37 32.99 0.02 -18.55
N PRO A 38 33.20 -0.19 -19.86
CA PRO A 38 34.40 -0.87 -20.34
C PRO A 38 35.65 -0.14 -19.83
N THR A 39 36.67 -0.88 -19.39
CA THR A 39 37.95 -0.27 -19.04
C THR A 39 38.63 0.31 -20.29
N PRO A 40 39.17 1.53 -20.24
CA PRO A 40 39.97 2.04 -21.34
C PRO A 40 41.23 1.18 -21.47
N SER A 41 41.40 0.52 -22.62
CA SER A 41 42.65 -0.17 -22.94
C SER A 41 43.77 0.87 -23.04
N PRO A 42 44.94 0.65 -22.42
CA PRO A 42 46.10 1.56 -22.51
C PRO A 42 46.67 1.69 -23.94
N SER A 43 46.20 0.87 -24.89
CA SER A 43 46.46 1.04 -26.32
C SER A 43 45.15 0.88 -27.11
N PRO A 44 44.47 1.97 -27.49
CA PRO A 44 43.35 1.88 -28.42
C PRO A 44 43.89 1.62 -29.84
N PRO A 45 43.62 0.48 -30.50
CA PRO A 45 43.77 0.39 -31.94
C PRO A 45 42.82 1.39 -32.61
N PRO A 46 43.21 2.04 -33.72
CA PRO A 46 42.51 3.20 -34.29
C PRO A 46 41.06 2.95 -34.75
N ASN A 47 40.56 1.71 -34.71
CA ASN A 47 39.26 1.30 -35.27
C ASN A 47 38.36 0.52 -34.29
N LEU A 48 38.47 0.69 -32.96
CA LEU A 48 37.53 0.07 -32.02
C LEU A 48 36.31 0.96 -31.76
N SER A 49 35.22 0.66 -32.45
CA SER A 49 33.87 1.06 -32.04
C SER A 49 33.55 0.38 -30.70
N LEU A 50 33.44 1.17 -29.63
CA LEU A 50 32.87 0.71 -28.35
C LEU A 50 31.38 0.40 -28.57
N PRO A 51 30.85 -0.76 -28.10
CA PRO A 51 31.49 -1.82 -27.31
C PRO A 51 32.13 -2.94 -28.17
N ALA A 52 33.08 -3.68 -27.59
CA ALA A 52 33.75 -4.80 -28.26
C ALA A 52 32.75 -5.93 -28.63
N PRO A 53 32.82 -6.53 -29.84
CA PRO A 53 31.87 -7.55 -30.30
C PRO A 53 31.79 -8.81 -29.42
N SER A 54 32.84 -9.09 -28.64
CA SER A 54 32.89 -10.18 -27.67
C SER A 54 31.90 -10.02 -26.52
N ALA A 55 31.43 -8.80 -26.25
CA ALA A 55 30.40 -8.52 -25.25
C ALA A 55 28.99 -8.98 -25.66
N SER A 56 28.79 -9.37 -26.93
CA SER A 56 27.53 -9.88 -27.47
C SER A 56 27.50 -11.40 -27.66
N LEU A 57 28.51 -12.13 -27.18
CA LEU A 57 28.58 -13.59 -27.28
C LEU A 57 27.71 -14.26 -26.20
N ALA A 58 27.00 -15.33 -26.59
CA ALA A 58 26.13 -16.11 -25.72
C ALA A 58 26.86 -16.85 -24.58
N TYR A 59 28.20 -16.99 -24.68
CA TYR A 59 29.06 -17.57 -23.64
C TYR A 59 30.30 -16.68 -23.43
N PRO A 60 30.44 -16.00 -22.28
CA PRO A 60 31.57 -15.12 -22.02
C PRO A 60 32.87 -15.89 -21.69
N SER A 61 34.01 -15.32 -22.10
CA SER A 61 35.36 -15.89 -21.94
C SER A 61 35.90 -15.81 -20.50
N PRO A 62 36.90 -16.63 -20.12
CA PRO A 62 37.37 -16.80 -18.74
C PRO A 62 38.24 -15.64 -18.19
N THR A 63 38.49 -14.59 -18.96
CA THR A 63 39.21 -13.41 -18.48
C THR A 63 38.33 -12.58 -17.54
N PRO A 64 38.82 -12.13 -16.37
CA PRO A 64 38.01 -11.42 -15.40
C PRO A 64 37.50 -10.09 -15.99
N SER A 65 36.25 -10.07 -16.42
CA SER A 65 35.51 -8.82 -16.59
C SER A 65 35.37 -8.19 -15.21
N ASN A 66 35.44 -6.85 -15.10
CA ASN A 66 35.02 -6.13 -13.89
C ASN A 66 33.52 -6.38 -13.68
N PHE A 67 33.21 -7.53 -13.09
CA PHE A 67 31.85 -8.00 -12.88
C PHE A 67 31.36 -7.35 -11.61
N ILE A 68 30.27 -6.63 -11.73
CA ILE A 68 29.56 -6.10 -10.57
C ILE A 68 28.91 -7.32 -9.89
N HIS A 69 29.52 -7.80 -8.81
CA HIS A 69 29.08 -9.01 -8.10
C HIS A 69 27.62 -8.91 -7.63
N SER A 70 27.16 -7.71 -7.27
CA SER A 70 25.75 -7.41 -7.04
C SER A 70 25.46 -5.91 -7.21
N PRO A 71 24.29 -5.54 -7.74
CA PRO A 71 23.87 -4.15 -7.79
C PRO A 71 23.75 -3.53 -6.39
N LEU A 72 24.12 -2.26 -6.23
CA LEU A 72 24.05 -1.57 -4.93
C LEU A 72 22.60 -1.27 -4.55
N LEU A 73 22.26 -1.48 -3.27
CA LEU A 73 21.01 -1.02 -2.71
C LEU A 73 21.04 0.52 -2.58
N THR A 74 20.23 1.21 -3.37
CA THR A 74 20.15 2.67 -3.38
C THR A 74 18.71 3.13 -3.22
N LEU A 75 18.50 4.34 -2.73
CA LEU A 75 17.18 4.95 -2.87
C LEU A 75 16.96 5.27 -4.35
N PRO A 76 15.77 4.97 -4.91
CA PRO A 76 15.46 5.30 -6.29
C PRO A 76 15.74 6.78 -6.59
N PRO A 77 16.34 7.10 -7.76
CA PRO A 77 16.69 8.48 -8.13
C PRO A 77 15.45 9.38 -8.33
N ALA A 78 14.27 8.77 -8.43
CA ALA A 78 12.98 9.46 -8.51
C ALA A 78 11.92 8.70 -7.71
N PHE A 79 10.83 9.37 -7.37
CA PHE A 79 9.78 8.87 -6.48
C PHE A 79 8.96 7.66 -7.00
N GLY A 80 9.30 7.12 -8.19
CA GLY A 80 8.64 5.97 -8.81
C GLY A 80 7.14 6.16 -9.04
N SER A 81 6.52 5.19 -9.71
CA SER A 81 5.07 5.12 -9.79
C SER A 81 4.46 4.74 -8.43
N ALA A 82 3.22 5.14 -8.16
CA ALA A 82 2.42 4.60 -7.07
C ALA A 82 1.43 3.62 -7.67
N TYR A 83 1.26 2.45 -7.07
CA TYR A 83 0.40 1.41 -7.62
C TYR A 83 -0.80 1.11 -6.73
N VAL A 84 -1.93 0.78 -7.34
CA VAL A 84 -3.12 0.31 -6.62
C VAL A 84 -2.79 -0.96 -5.85
N GLY A 85 -3.22 -0.98 -4.59
CA GLY A 85 -2.95 -2.01 -3.60
C GLY A 85 -1.75 -1.73 -2.72
N GLU A 86 -0.89 -0.76 -3.06
CA GLU A 86 0.22 -0.35 -2.20
C GLU A 86 -0.22 0.65 -1.11
N THR A 87 0.53 0.70 -0.01
CA THR A 87 0.40 1.74 1.01
C THR A 87 1.29 2.94 0.66
N PHE A 88 0.67 4.05 0.27
CA PHE A 88 1.33 5.34 0.14
C PHE A 88 1.81 5.83 1.51
N SER A 89 3.10 6.12 1.63
CA SER A 89 3.71 6.58 2.88
C SER A 89 4.48 7.88 2.65
N CYS A 90 4.35 8.83 3.57
CA CYS A 90 4.97 10.14 3.45
C CYS A 90 5.40 10.68 4.82
N THR A 91 6.56 11.34 4.86
CA THR A 91 6.96 12.18 6.00
C THR A 91 6.61 13.64 5.74
N LEU A 92 6.05 14.29 6.73
CA LEU A 92 5.70 15.70 6.77
C LEU A 92 6.59 16.37 7.81
N CYS A 93 7.35 17.39 7.42
CA CYS A 93 8.19 18.16 8.33
C CYS A 93 7.81 19.63 8.25
N ALA A 94 7.25 20.15 9.34
CA ALA A 94 7.08 21.58 9.56
C ALA A 94 8.32 22.11 10.28
N ASN A 95 9.10 22.97 9.63
CA ASN A 95 10.33 23.53 10.19
C ASN A 95 10.13 25.00 10.50
N ASN A 96 10.53 25.41 11.70
CA ASN A 96 10.65 26.82 12.04
C ASN A 96 11.89 27.38 11.34
N GLU A 97 11.69 28.37 10.48
CA GLU A 97 12.76 29.02 9.71
C GLU A 97 13.27 30.29 10.42
N LEU A 98 12.76 30.61 11.62
CA LEU A 98 13.33 31.69 12.41
C LEU A 98 14.68 31.26 12.99
N PRO A 99 15.68 32.14 12.97
CA PRO A 99 16.95 31.86 13.63
C PRO A 99 16.68 31.51 15.11
N PRO A 100 17.37 30.50 15.67
CA PRO A 100 17.25 30.22 17.08
C PRO A 100 17.56 31.50 17.87
N LEU A 101 16.86 31.72 18.99
CA LEU A 101 17.27 32.73 19.97
C LEU A 101 18.59 32.26 20.62
N SER A 102 19.68 32.28 19.86
CA SER A 102 21.03 32.21 20.40
C SER A 102 21.24 33.47 21.22
N GLN A 103 21.05 33.32 22.52
CA GLN A 103 21.60 34.07 23.64
C GLN A 103 21.87 35.57 23.38
N LEU A 104 21.13 36.42 24.08
CA LEU A 104 21.43 37.83 24.40
C LEU A 104 22.75 38.00 25.17
N SER A 105 23.85 37.40 24.71
CA SER A 105 25.18 37.52 25.29
C SER A 105 26.23 37.54 24.20
N GLN A 106 26.27 38.63 23.44
CA GLN A 106 27.54 39.23 23.02
C GLN A 106 27.28 40.71 22.70
N THR A 107 27.57 41.52 23.70
CA THR A 107 27.79 42.96 23.58
C THR A 107 28.95 43.19 22.63
N HIS A 108 28.67 43.40 21.34
CA HIS A 108 29.57 44.17 20.49
C HIS A 108 28.73 45.25 19.82
N THR A 109 28.89 46.46 20.35
CA THR A 109 28.37 47.71 19.83
C THR A 109 28.83 47.90 18.39
N SER A 110 27.90 47.76 17.44
CA SER A 110 28.02 48.28 16.08
C SER A 110 26.64 48.82 15.69
N PRO A 111 26.49 50.14 15.42
CA PRO A 111 25.20 50.81 15.39
C PRO A 111 24.61 50.88 13.97
N ASP A 112 24.62 49.79 13.19
CA ASP A 112 24.12 49.80 11.80
C ASP A 112 23.46 48.48 11.36
N ILE A 113 22.62 47.89 12.22
CA ILE A 113 21.67 46.86 11.79
C ILE A 113 20.27 47.34 12.13
N VAL A 114 19.56 47.83 11.12
CA VAL A 114 18.10 47.95 11.13
C VAL A 114 17.56 46.60 11.57
N ALA A 115 17.06 46.51 12.81
CA ALA A 115 16.48 45.29 13.35
C ALA A 115 15.38 44.82 12.39
N SER A 116 15.63 43.72 11.69
CA SER A 116 14.62 43.12 10.84
C SER A 116 13.41 42.80 11.72
N PRO A 117 12.17 43.18 11.35
CA PRO A 117 10.99 43.05 12.21
C PRO A 117 10.65 41.60 12.62
N ASN A 118 11.38 40.60 12.10
CA ASN A 118 11.20 39.19 12.38
C ASN A 118 12.13 38.60 13.46
N THR A 119 13.14 39.31 13.95
CA THR A 119 14.15 38.74 14.88
C THR A 119 13.65 38.51 16.31
N THR A 120 12.47 38.99 16.66
CA THR A 120 11.88 38.85 18.01
C THR A 120 10.66 37.93 18.06
N LYS A 121 10.30 37.32 16.94
CA LYS A 121 9.14 36.45 16.84
C LYS A 121 9.47 35.06 17.41
N VAL A 122 8.52 34.50 18.15
CA VAL A 122 8.59 33.14 18.70
C VAL A 122 7.46 32.31 18.08
N ILE A 123 7.80 31.10 17.64
CA ILE A 123 6.83 30.17 17.04
C ILE A 123 6.52 29.05 18.03
N SER A 124 5.25 28.85 18.29
CA SER A 124 4.75 27.81 19.19
C SER A 124 3.52 27.11 18.59
N ASN A 125 3.14 25.98 19.20
CA ASN A 125 1.94 25.21 18.85
C ASN A 125 1.84 24.85 17.36
N ILE A 126 2.95 24.40 16.77
CA ILE A 126 2.96 23.86 15.42
C ILE A 126 2.12 22.58 15.41
N THR A 127 1.13 22.56 14.53
CA THR A 127 0.22 21.43 14.32
C THR A 127 0.12 21.12 12.84
N LEU A 128 -0.01 19.84 12.54
CA LEU A 128 -0.17 19.31 11.19
C LEU A 128 -1.52 18.59 11.11
N SER A 129 -2.26 18.86 10.04
CA SER A 129 -3.35 18.00 9.61
C SER A 129 -3.17 17.65 8.13
N ALA A 130 -3.54 16.43 7.78
CA ALA A 130 -3.42 15.92 6.43
C ALA A 130 -4.73 15.29 5.99
N GLU A 131 -5.08 15.51 4.73
CA GLU A 131 -6.26 14.96 4.10
C GLU A 131 -5.89 14.37 2.74
N MET A 132 -6.51 13.25 2.38
CA MET A 132 -6.40 12.66 1.07
C MET A 132 -7.68 12.89 0.29
N LYS A 133 -7.57 13.47 -0.91
CA LYS A 133 -8.64 13.46 -1.90
C LYS A 133 -8.39 12.34 -2.90
N ILE A 134 -9.32 11.39 -2.95
CA ILE A 134 -9.32 10.29 -3.93
C ILE A 134 -10.21 10.62 -5.13
N PRO A 135 -10.00 9.99 -6.29
CA PRO A 135 -10.80 10.23 -7.49
C PRO A 135 -12.30 9.99 -7.32
N SER A 136 -12.69 8.92 -6.62
CA SER A 136 -14.10 8.53 -6.49
C SER A 136 -14.94 9.37 -5.53
N THR A 137 -14.33 9.96 -4.49
CA THR A 137 -15.06 10.69 -3.46
C THR A 137 -14.83 12.20 -3.54
N PRO A 138 -15.91 13.02 -3.56
CA PRO A 138 -15.76 14.46 -3.54
C PRO A 138 -15.23 14.98 -2.20
N ASN A 139 -15.53 14.25 -1.11
CA ASN A 139 -15.14 14.61 0.24
C ASN A 139 -13.72 14.11 0.55
N PRO A 140 -12.84 14.97 1.09
CA PRO A 140 -11.50 14.56 1.50
C PRO A 140 -11.54 13.67 2.75
N ILE A 141 -10.63 12.70 2.81
CA ILE A 141 -10.48 11.75 3.92
C ILE A 141 -9.38 12.29 4.85
N SER A 142 -9.71 12.57 6.11
CA SER A 142 -8.72 12.95 7.12
C SER A 142 -7.78 11.78 7.45
N LEU A 143 -6.48 12.05 7.50
CA LEU A 143 -5.46 11.02 7.70
C LEU A 143 -4.88 11.09 9.12
N PRO A 144 -4.76 9.94 9.83
CA PRO A 144 -4.04 9.89 11.09
C PRO A 144 -2.54 10.15 10.85
N LEU A 145 -1.94 10.97 11.71
CA LEU A 145 -0.52 11.29 11.68
C LEU A 145 0.21 10.60 12.83
N SER A 146 1.19 9.77 12.51
CA SER A 146 2.05 9.09 13.47
C SER A 146 3.36 9.84 13.65
N GLY A 147 4.01 9.72 14.81
CA GLY A 147 5.32 10.33 15.06
C GLY A 147 5.46 10.85 16.49
N PRO A 148 6.68 11.25 16.89
CA PRO A 148 6.97 11.65 18.26
C PRO A 148 5.99 12.73 18.73
N SER A 149 5.58 12.61 19.99
CA SER A 149 4.82 13.67 20.65
C SER A 149 5.71 14.91 20.73
N PRO A 150 5.19 16.11 20.44
CA PRO A 150 5.95 17.34 20.65
C PRO A 150 6.32 17.60 22.11
N PHE A 151 5.74 16.85 23.06
CA PHE A 151 6.03 16.95 24.47
C PHE A 151 6.87 15.73 24.92
N PRO A 152 8.04 15.93 25.55
CA PRO A 152 8.74 14.84 26.22
C PRO A 152 7.82 14.24 27.28
N ALA A 153 7.78 12.92 27.38
CA ALA A 153 6.98 12.22 28.38
C ALA A 153 7.36 12.74 29.77
N ALA A 154 6.42 13.42 30.43
CA ALA A 154 6.60 13.89 31.79
C ALA A 154 6.79 12.65 32.69
N SER A 155 7.99 12.52 33.26
CA SER A 155 8.21 11.64 34.40
C SER A 155 7.28 12.08 35.53
N THR A 156 6.46 11.16 35.97
CA THR A 156 5.48 11.31 37.06
C THR A 156 6.17 11.75 38.35
N THR A 157 6.05 13.03 38.72
CA THR A 157 6.03 13.51 40.12
C THR A 157 5.76 15.02 40.15
N GLY A 158 4.66 15.40 40.80
CA GLY A 158 4.61 16.57 41.68
C GLY A 158 4.39 17.97 41.09
N GLU A 159 3.25 18.54 41.47
CA GLU A 159 2.94 19.97 41.65
C GLU A 159 2.55 20.84 40.43
N GLU A 160 1.33 21.36 40.55
CA GLU A 160 0.66 22.31 39.66
C GLU A 160 1.31 23.69 39.74
N THR A 161 1.84 24.18 38.62
CA THR A 161 1.96 25.62 38.32
C THR A 161 1.65 25.84 36.83
N PRO A 162 0.70 26.72 36.45
CA PRO A 162 0.37 27.00 35.06
C PRO A 162 1.25 28.13 34.53
N GLU A 163 2.57 27.95 34.54
CA GLU A 163 3.46 28.80 33.75
C GLU A 163 3.73 28.11 32.42
N THR A 164 2.90 28.44 31.43
CA THR A 164 3.10 27.99 30.05
C THR A 164 4.33 28.69 29.50
N GLN A 165 5.53 28.20 29.83
CA GLN A 165 6.75 28.59 29.15
C GLN A 165 6.54 28.30 27.67
N ILE A 166 6.49 29.36 26.85
CA ILE A 166 6.36 29.31 25.40
C ILE A 166 7.69 28.75 24.87
N ILE A 167 7.85 27.43 24.92
CA ILE A 167 9.02 26.77 24.35
C ILE A 167 8.86 26.85 22.83
N SER A 168 9.75 27.62 22.19
CA SER A 168 9.81 27.71 20.74
C SER A 168 10.00 26.31 20.15
N GLN A 169 9.05 25.84 19.35
CA GLN A 169 9.19 24.54 18.69
C GLN A 169 10.09 24.71 17.45
N ALA A 170 11.18 23.94 17.39
CA ALA A 170 12.14 24.02 16.27
C ALA A 170 11.60 23.34 15.00
N SER A 171 11.07 22.11 15.13
CA SER A 171 10.42 21.43 14.01
C SER A 171 9.43 20.37 14.52
N LEU A 172 8.44 20.04 13.69
CA LEU A 172 7.50 18.95 13.93
C LEU A 172 7.54 18.00 12.73
N GLN A 173 7.90 16.75 12.98
CA GLN A 173 7.88 15.68 11.99
C GLN A 173 6.77 14.69 12.30
N LYS A 174 5.97 14.35 11.28
CA LYS A 174 4.95 13.31 11.32
C LYS A 174 5.04 12.44 10.08
N VAL A 175 4.58 11.20 10.19
CA VAL A 175 4.46 10.24 9.10
C VAL A 175 2.99 9.91 8.91
N LEU A 176 2.57 9.77 7.66
CA LEU A 176 1.24 9.28 7.30
C LEU A 176 1.34 8.05 6.41
N HIS A 177 0.28 7.25 6.45
CA HIS A 177 0.08 6.07 5.64
C HIS A 177 -1.33 6.10 5.04
N PHE A 178 -1.45 5.73 3.77
CA PHE A 178 -2.73 5.69 3.06
C PHE A 178 -2.74 4.54 2.05
N ASP A 179 -3.72 3.66 2.13
CA ASP A 179 -3.84 2.52 1.21
C ASP A 179 -4.49 2.96 -0.10
N LEU A 180 -3.78 2.76 -1.20
CA LEU A 180 -4.23 3.14 -2.54
C LEU A 180 -5.17 2.08 -3.08
N LYS A 181 -6.47 2.38 -3.15
CA LYS A 181 -7.48 1.43 -3.64
C LYS A 181 -7.97 1.70 -5.05
N GLU A 182 -7.61 2.86 -5.60
CA GLU A 182 -8.16 3.37 -6.86
C GLU A 182 -7.05 3.89 -7.76
N GLU A 183 -7.28 3.78 -9.07
CA GLU A 183 -6.41 4.38 -10.09
C GLU A 183 -6.76 5.85 -10.28
N GLY A 184 -5.78 6.65 -10.70
CA GLY A 184 -5.97 8.04 -11.08
C GLY A 184 -5.37 9.06 -10.11
N ALA A 185 -5.85 10.30 -10.21
CA ALA A 185 -5.25 11.46 -9.55
C ALA A 185 -5.66 11.58 -8.08
N HIS A 186 -4.68 11.42 -7.20
CA HIS A 186 -4.80 11.61 -5.77
C HIS A 186 -4.20 12.95 -5.37
N VAL A 187 -4.81 13.64 -4.40
CA VAL A 187 -4.29 14.91 -3.88
C VAL A 187 -4.16 14.84 -2.37
N LEU A 188 -2.91 14.91 -1.89
CA LEU A 188 -2.59 15.08 -0.48
C LEU A 188 -2.65 16.57 -0.14
N ALA A 189 -3.59 16.95 0.71
CA ALA A 189 -3.71 18.30 1.25
C ALA A 189 -3.14 18.34 2.66
N VAL A 190 -2.13 19.17 2.89
CA VAL A 190 -1.50 19.34 4.21
C VAL A 190 -1.74 20.75 4.69
N THR A 191 -2.31 20.86 5.88
CA THR A 191 -2.53 22.14 6.56
C THR A 191 -1.57 22.23 7.73
N VAL A 192 -0.82 23.34 7.79
CA VAL A 192 0.07 23.66 8.89
C VAL A 192 -0.54 24.83 9.64
N THR A 193 -0.71 24.68 10.95
CA THR A 193 -1.20 25.75 11.82
C THR A 193 -0.19 25.97 12.95
N TYR A 194 0.17 27.22 13.20
CA TYR A 194 1.12 27.59 14.24
C TYR A 194 0.73 28.93 14.87
N THR A 195 1.26 29.21 16.06
CA THR A 195 1.09 30.49 16.75
C THR A 195 2.39 31.27 16.67
N GLU A 196 2.28 32.52 16.25
CA GLU A 196 3.36 33.50 16.17
C GLU A 196 3.16 34.54 17.28
N SER A 197 4.07 34.60 18.25
CA SER A 197 4.09 35.64 19.29
C SER A 197 5.25 36.59 19.06
N SER A 198 5.00 37.90 19.19
CA SER A 198 6.03 38.94 19.20
C SER A 198 5.94 39.66 20.54
N PRO A 199 7.04 40.15 21.13
CA PRO A 199 7.00 40.90 22.39
C PRO A 199 6.11 42.14 22.33
N SER A 200 5.84 42.69 21.14
CA SER A 200 5.04 43.89 20.93
C SER A 200 3.58 43.61 20.52
N SER A 201 3.16 42.35 20.36
CA SER A 201 1.82 42.01 19.88
C SER A 201 1.24 40.77 20.56
N SER A 202 -0.09 40.68 20.58
CA SER A 202 -0.77 39.45 21.00
C SER A 202 -0.37 38.26 20.12
N PRO A 203 -0.43 37.02 20.66
CA PRO A 203 -0.16 35.82 19.89
C PRO A 203 -1.16 35.68 18.73
N ARG A 204 -0.63 35.50 17.52
CA ARG A 204 -1.40 35.39 16.29
C ARG A 204 -1.31 33.97 15.74
N THR A 205 -2.44 33.29 15.60
CA THR A 205 -2.50 32.00 14.91
C THR A 205 -2.42 32.22 13.40
N ARG A 206 -1.54 31.48 12.74
CA ARG A 206 -1.35 31.50 11.30
C ARG A 206 -1.49 30.09 10.75
N THR A 207 -2.10 30.00 9.57
CA THR A 207 -2.35 28.72 8.90
C THR A 207 -2.04 28.85 7.42
N PHE A 208 -1.52 27.77 6.84
CA PHE A 208 -1.39 27.64 5.40
C PHE A 208 -1.62 26.20 4.97
N ARG A 209 -2.11 26.04 3.73
CA ARG A 209 -2.43 24.73 3.15
C ARG A 209 -1.67 24.54 1.84
N LYS A 210 -1.02 23.40 1.68
CA LYS A 210 -0.36 22.97 0.43
C LYS A 210 -1.00 21.70 -0.10
N LEU A 211 -1.12 21.63 -1.43
CA LEU A 211 -1.70 20.50 -2.15
C LEU A 211 -0.60 19.81 -2.96
N TYR A 212 -0.52 18.49 -2.86
CA TYR A 212 0.42 17.65 -3.56
C TYR A 212 -0.35 16.61 -4.37
N GLN A 213 -0.33 16.75 -5.69
CA GLN A 213 -1.01 15.82 -6.60
C GLN A 213 -0.04 14.73 -7.07
N PHE A 214 -0.50 13.48 -7.06
CA PHE A 214 0.21 12.34 -7.64
C PHE A 214 -0.76 11.39 -8.35
N ILE A 215 -0.24 10.53 -9.22
CA ILE A 215 -1.04 9.56 -9.98
C ILE A 215 -0.80 8.16 -9.43
N CYS A 216 -1.88 7.44 -9.16
CA CYS A 216 -1.89 6.03 -8.86
C CYS A 216 -2.17 5.23 -10.14
N LYS A 217 -1.29 4.30 -10.50
CA LYS A 217 -1.40 3.40 -11.65
C LYS A 217 -1.94 2.04 -11.21
N GLY A 218 -2.52 1.27 -12.13
CA GLY A 218 -2.88 -0.13 -11.87
C GLY A 218 -1.65 -1.01 -11.66
N CYS A 219 -1.72 -1.95 -10.72
CA CYS A 219 -0.68 -2.96 -10.48
C CYS A 219 -1.01 -4.29 -11.17
N LEU A 220 -2.23 -4.75 -10.93
CA LEU A 220 -2.68 -6.09 -11.27
C LEU A 220 -4.11 -6.01 -11.79
N VAL A 221 -4.35 -6.60 -12.96
CA VAL A 221 -5.69 -6.74 -13.52
C VAL A 221 -6.24 -8.11 -13.18
N VAL A 222 -7.43 -8.14 -12.59
CA VAL A 222 -8.15 -9.37 -12.20
C VAL A 222 -9.35 -9.56 -13.11
N ARG A 223 -9.37 -10.64 -13.87
CA ARG A 223 -10.54 -11.05 -14.67
C ARG A 223 -11.09 -12.37 -14.13
N THR A 224 -12.34 -12.41 -13.72
CA THR A 224 -12.96 -13.60 -13.12
C THR A 224 -14.04 -14.19 -14.02
N LYS A 225 -14.17 -15.52 -13.96
CA LYS A 225 -15.21 -16.28 -14.63
C LYS A 225 -15.70 -17.36 -13.69
N THR A 226 -17.00 -17.64 -13.71
CA THR A 226 -17.58 -18.74 -12.93
C THR A 226 -18.35 -19.69 -13.84
N GLY A 227 -18.19 -20.98 -13.63
CA GLY A 227 -18.93 -22.05 -14.29
C GLY A 227 -19.58 -22.99 -13.28
N THR A 228 -20.74 -23.55 -13.64
CA THR A 228 -21.40 -24.61 -12.87
C THR A 228 -20.72 -25.95 -13.14
N LEU A 229 -20.39 -26.70 -12.10
CA LEU A 229 -19.88 -28.06 -12.25
C LEU A 229 -21.02 -29.08 -12.14
N PRO A 230 -20.91 -30.23 -12.83
CA PRO A 230 -21.85 -31.33 -12.65
C PRO A 230 -21.87 -31.77 -11.18
N SER A 231 -23.06 -31.86 -10.58
CA SER A 231 -23.19 -32.39 -9.22
C SER A 231 -22.80 -33.88 -9.22
N LEU A 232 -21.68 -34.21 -8.58
CA LEU A 232 -21.31 -35.58 -8.29
C LEU A 232 -22.28 -36.11 -7.24
N ARG A 233 -22.96 -37.22 -7.53
CA ARG A 233 -23.75 -37.91 -6.50
C ARG A 233 -22.79 -38.33 -5.40
N SER A 234 -23.08 -37.97 -4.16
CA SER A 234 -22.35 -38.47 -3.00
C SER A 234 -22.33 -40.01 -3.07
N THR A 235 -21.20 -40.58 -3.46
CA THR A 235 -20.99 -42.03 -3.42
C THR A 235 -20.68 -42.37 -1.97
N SER A 236 -21.71 -42.63 -1.18
CA SER A 236 -21.55 -43.45 0.02
C SER A 236 -21.01 -44.81 -0.44
N SER A 237 -19.70 -45.02 -0.35
CA SER A 237 -19.05 -46.25 -0.78
C SER A 237 -19.49 -47.43 0.10
N ASN A 238 -20.24 -48.34 -0.51
CA ASN A 238 -20.36 -49.78 -0.23
C ASN A 238 -20.06 -50.30 1.19
N ARG A 239 -21.13 -50.70 1.91
CA ARG A 239 -21.14 -52.02 2.53
C ARG A 239 -22.08 -52.92 1.75
N SER A 240 -21.48 -53.93 1.12
CA SER A 240 -22.16 -55.03 0.45
C SER A 240 -23.07 -55.81 1.40
N SER A 241 -24.34 -55.98 1.03
CA SER A 241 -24.91 -57.28 0.63
C SER A 241 -26.40 -57.43 1.01
N THR A 242 -27.17 -57.82 -0.01
CA THR A 242 -28.37 -58.67 0.03
C THR A 242 -29.73 -58.06 0.42
N SER A 243 -30.60 -58.03 -0.60
CA SER A 243 -32.06 -58.07 -0.64
C SER A 243 -32.88 -57.77 0.63
N MET A 244 -33.80 -56.82 0.56
CA MET A 244 -35.23 -57.06 0.26
C MET A 244 -36.03 -55.77 0.50
N THR A 245 -36.95 -55.51 -0.43
CA THR A 245 -38.17 -54.70 -0.32
C THR A 245 -38.37 -53.86 0.96
N SER A 246 -38.26 -52.54 0.83
CA SER A 246 -39.08 -51.62 1.62
C SER A 246 -39.30 -50.32 0.85
N THR A 247 -40.56 -50.10 0.49
CA THR A 247 -41.09 -48.85 -0.02
C THR A 247 -41.04 -47.84 1.12
N SER A 248 -40.10 -46.90 1.07
CA SER A 248 -40.03 -45.76 1.98
C SER A 248 -39.57 -44.56 1.15
N PRO A 249 -40.20 -43.38 1.28
CA PRO A 249 -39.77 -42.20 0.53
C PRO A 249 -38.38 -41.81 1.04
N SER A 250 -37.36 -42.15 0.26
CA SER A 250 -35.99 -41.75 0.52
C SER A 250 -35.95 -40.23 0.62
N LYS A 251 -35.53 -39.69 1.76
CA LYS A 251 -35.13 -38.28 1.88
C LYS A 251 -34.22 -37.97 0.70
N GLU A 252 -34.69 -37.16 -0.25
CA GLU A 252 -33.88 -36.66 -1.35
C GLU A 252 -32.69 -35.96 -0.74
N THR A 253 -31.52 -36.60 -0.77
CA THR A 253 -30.27 -35.96 -0.39
C THR A 253 -30.06 -34.84 -1.42
N LYS A 254 -30.31 -33.60 -1.00
CA LYS A 254 -30.20 -32.40 -1.84
C LYS A 254 -28.84 -32.44 -2.53
N ARG A 255 -28.85 -32.47 -3.86
CA ARG A 255 -27.61 -32.53 -4.66
C ARG A 255 -26.77 -31.29 -4.35
N LYS A 256 -25.59 -31.48 -3.75
CA LYS A 256 -24.62 -30.41 -3.56
C LYS A 256 -24.27 -29.80 -4.91
N ARG A 257 -24.42 -28.48 -5.01
CA ARG A 257 -24.00 -27.72 -6.17
C ARG A 257 -22.54 -27.36 -5.98
N SER A 258 -21.75 -27.64 -7.01
CA SER A 258 -20.34 -27.24 -7.06
C SER A 258 -20.14 -26.33 -8.25
N TYR A 259 -19.21 -25.39 -8.12
CA TYR A 259 -18.90 -24.37 -9.11
C TYR A 259 -17.38 -24.26 -9.26
N ALA A 260 -16.91 -23.97 -10.46
CA ALA A 260 -15.53 -23.59 -10.71
C ALA A 260 -15.44 -22.08 -10.83
N LEU A 261 -14.64 -21.45 -9.99
CA LEU A 261 -14.33 -20.02 -10.08
C LEU A 261 -12.88 -19.86 -10.55
N GLU A 262 -12.73 -19.32 -11.75
CA GLU A 262 -11.44 -19.03 -12.36
C GLU A 262 -11.14 -17.54 -12.26
N ALA A 263 -9.88 -17.19 -12.03
CA ALA A 263 -9.40 -15.82 -12.15
C ALA A 263 -8.08 -15.77 -12.94
N GLN A 264 -7.95 -14.75 -13.78
CA GLN A 264 -6.72 -14.38 -14.45
C GLN A 264 -6.14 -13.16 -13.77
N LEU A 265 -4.88 -13.28 -13.33
CA LEU A 265 -4.11 -12.24 -12.67
C LEU A 265 -3.01 -11.79 -13.62
N GLU A 266 -3.10 -10.57 -14.14
CA GLU A 266 -2.13 -10.00 -15.09
C GLU A 266 -1.32 -8.90 -14.39
N ASN A 267 0.02 -9.01 -14.40
CA ASN A 267 0.89 -7.93 -13.93
C ASN A 267 0.96 -6.84 -15.01
N ILE A 268 0.43 -5.65 -14.73
CA ILE A 268 0.41 -4.51 -15.64
C ILE A 268 1.40 -3.40 -15.26
N THR A 269 2.29 -3.67 -14.30
CA THR A 269 3.37 -2.74 -13.96
C THR A 269 4.37 -2.63 -15.11
N GLU A 270 5.07 -1.50 -15.23
CA GLU A 270 5.95 -1.23 -16.38
C GLU A 270 7.24 -2.07 -16.34
N ASP A 271 7.96 -2.03 -15.21
CA ASP A 271 9.32 -2.59 -15.12
C ASP A 271 9.54 -3.52 -13.92
N ASN A 272 8.50 -3.75 -13.10
CA ASN A 272 8.68 -4.42 -11.80
C ASN A 272 8.03 -5.80 -11.78
N PRO A 273 8.79 -6.89 -11.62
CA PRO A 273 8.17 -8.17 -11.33
C PRO A 273 7.50 -8.14 -9.95
N ILE A 274 6.39 -8.87 -9.82
CA ILE A 274 5.68 -9.08 -8.56
C ILE A 274 5.66 -10.56 -8.21
N THR A 275 5.79 -10.85 -6.93
CA THR A 275 5.68 -12.20 -6.38
C THR A 275 4.34 -12.32 -5.65
N LEU A 276 3.50 -13.26 -6.06
CA LEU A 276 2.23 -13.53 -5.40
C LEU A 276 2.51 -14.17 -4.03
N THR A 277 1.95 -13.57 -2.97
CA THR A 277 2.09 -14.06 -1.60
C THR A 277 0.80 -14.62 -1.02
N LEU A 278 -0.35 -14.19 -1.55
CA LEU A 278 -1.67 -14.64 -1.12
C LEU A 278 -2.61 -14.60 -2.32
N VAL A 279 -3.33 -15.69 -2.57
CA VAL A 279 -4.45 -15.74 -3.52
C VAL A 279 -5.53 -16.60 -2.89
N HIS A 280 -6.53 -15.96 -2.29
CA HIS A 280 -7.50 -16.61 -1.42
C HIS A 280 -8.92 -16.13 -1.71
N LEU A 281 -9.84 -17.08 -1.86
CA LEU A 281 -11.26 -16.80 -2.03
C LEU A 281 -11.95 -16.86 -0.67
N THR A 282 -12.33 -15.72 -0.12
CA THR A 282 -13.10 -15.63 1.12
C THR A 282 -14.58 -15.84 0.79
N THR A 283 -15.17 -16.95 1.24
CA THR A 283 -16.55 -17.32 0.92
C THR A 283 -17.58 -16.76 1.88
N THR A 284 -18.83 -16.63 1.41
CA THR A 284 -20.01 -16.35 2.25
C THR A 284 -20.37 -17.58 3.10
N LYS A 285 -21.23 -17.41 4.11
CA LYS A 285 -21.55 -18.46 5.11
C LYS A 285 -21.97 -19.79 4.47
N GLY A 286 -22.71 -19.76 3.36
CA GLY A 286 -23.26 -20.96 2.70
C GLY A 286 -22.31 -21.70 1.75
N PHE A 287 -21.08 -21.22 1.54
CA PHE A 287 -20.13 -21.84 0.60
C PHE A 287 -18.79 -22.15 1.26
N ASN A 288 -18.17 -23.23 0.80
CA ASN A 288 -16.75 -23.52 1.02
C ASN A 288 -15.99 -23.36 -0.28
N ALA A 289 -14.77 -22.85 -0.20
CA ALA A 289 -13.85 -22.78 -1.34
C ALA A 289 -12.60 -23.60 -1.06
N THR A 290 -12.24 -24.45 -2.02
CA THR A 290 -10.97 -25.15 -2.06
C THR A 290 -10.12 -24.55 -3.17
N SER A 291 -8.94 -24.05 -2.81
CA SER A 291 -7.95 -23.56 -3.78
C SER A 291 -7.41 -24.74 -4.59
N LEU A 292 -7.46 -24.63 -5.92
CA LEU A 292 -6.87 -25.59 -6.86
C LEU A 292 -5.56 -25.05 -7.47
N ASN A 293 -4.91 -24.13 -6.75
CA ASN A 293 -3.74 -23.39 -7.22
C ASN A 293 -2.44 -24.17 -6.96
N TRP A 294 -1.35 -23.46 -6.65
CA TRP A 294 -0.03 -24.06 -6.42
C TRP A 294 0.00 -24.93 -5.16
N GLU A 295 0.70 -26.06 -5.27
CA GLU A 295 0.87 -27.05 -4.23
C GLU A 295 1.87 -26.58 -3.17
N ILE A 296 1.73 -27.09 -1.95
CA ILE A 296 2.72 -26.99 -0.89
C ILE A 296 3.98 -27.71 -1.40
N VAL A 297 5.11 -27.01 -1.51
CA VAL A 297 6.40 -27.67 -1.71
C VAL A 297 6.80 -28.24 -0.36
N VAL A 298 6.41 -29.49 -0.10
CA VAL A 298 7.09 -30.26 0.94
C VAL A 298 8.44 -30.60 0.34
N SER A 299 9.47 -29.82 0.65
CA SER A 299 10.84 -30.26 0.37
C SER A 299 11.05 -31.57 1.13
N ASP A 300 11.29 -32.67 0.42
CA ASP A 300 11.54 -34.01 0.98
C ASP A 300 12.74 -34.09 1.95
N SER A 301 13.40 -32.97 2.25
CA SER A 301 14.57 -32.84 3.12
C SER A 301 14.29 -32.58 4.61
N GLU A 302 13.05 -32.30 5.03
CA GLU A 302 12.75 -31.90 6.43
C GLU A 302 11.89 -32.89 7.23
N LYS A 303 12.05 -34.20 6.99
CA LYS A 303 11.37 -35.22 7.83
C LYS A 303 12.06 -35.54 9.18
N GLU A 304 13.14 -34.87 9.56
CA GLU A 304 13.90 -35.26 10.77
C GLU A 304 14.06 -34.20 11.87
N THR A 305 13.51 -33.00 11.77
CA THR A 305 13.50 -32.09 12.95
C THR A 305 12.30 -31.16 12.91
N GLY A 306 11.53 -31.17 14.00
CA GLY A 306 10.17 -30.62 14.03
C GLY A 306 10.07 -29.13 13.73
N GLY A 307 8.95 -28.77 13.08
CA GLY A 307 8.49 -27.39 12.92
C GLY A 307 8.64 -26.78 11.52
N GLY A 308 8.75 -27.57 10.45
CA GLY A 308 8.80 -27.05 9.08
C GLY A 308 7.47 -26.41 8.65
N GLU A 309 7.45 -25.09 8.50
CA GLU A 309 6.35 -24.39 7.82
C GLU A 309 6.29 -24.90 6.38
N ALA A 310 5.12 -25.34 5.93
CA ALA A 310 4.86 -25.71 4.54
C ALA A 310 5.29 -24.57 3.59
N GLU A 311 6.41 -24.74 2.88
CA GLU A 311 6.91 -23.73 1.95
C GLU A 311 6.03 -23.73 0.68
N LEU A 312 5.08 -22.79 0.62
CA LEU A 312 4.23 -22.60 -0.56
C LEU A 312 5.06 -21.99 -1.69
N GLU A 313 4.99 -22.58 -2.90
CA GLU A 313 5.54 -21.95 -4.09
C GLU A 313 4.90 -20.55 -4.26
N ARG A 314 5.73 -19.52 -4.47
CA ARG A 314 5.28 -18.13 -4.66
C ARG A 314 5.56 -17.69 -6.08
N PRO A 315 4.58 -17.78 -7.00
CA PRO A 315 4.83 -17.44 -8.40
C PRO A 315 5.27 -15.99 -8.56
N VAL A 316 6.28 -15.80 -9.41
CA VAL A 316 6.76 -14.49 -9.83
C VAL A 316 6.18 -14.18 -11.20
N LEU A 317 5.58 -12.99 -11.35
CA LEU A 317 5.02 -12.47 -12.59
C LEU A 317 5.85 -11.28 -13.05
N ALA A 318 6.53 -11.42 -14.18
CA ALA A 318 7.17 -10.30 -14.86
C ALA A 318 6.11 -9.32 -15.39
N PRO A 319 6.48 -8.07 -15.74
CA PRO A 319 5.61 -7.17 -16.47
C PRO A 319 4.96 -7.84 -17.69
N GLY A 320 3.62 -7.81 -17.77
CA GLY A 320 2.83 -8.44 -18.83
C GLY A 320 2.51 -9.92 -18.61
N ASP A 321 3.10 -10.59 -17.61
CA ASP A 321 2.80 -11.99 -17.33
C ASP A 321 1.39 -12.16 -16.77
N VAL A 322 0.74 -13.26 -17.18
CA VAL A 322 -0.58 -13.65 -16.73
C VAL A 322 -0.51 -14.97 -15.98
N ARG A 323 -1.16 -15.03 -14.82
CA ARG A 323 -1.37 -16.27 -14.05
C ARG A 323 -2.85 -16.60 -13.95
N GLN A 324 -3.22 -17.82 -14.32
CA GLN A 324 -4.55 -18.35 -14.09
C GLN A 324 -4.60 -19.09 -12.75
N VAL A 325 -5.65 -18.83 -11.98
CA VAL A 325 -5.95 -19.47 -10.69
C VAL A 325 -7.38 -19.98 -10.71
N CYS A 326 -7.66 -21.05 -9.97
CA CYS A 326 -8.96 -21.69 -9.93
C CYS A 326 -9.32 -22.11 -8.51
N PHE A 327 -10.60 -22.02 -8.20
CA PHE A 327 -11.19 -22.42 -6.93
C PHE A 327 -12.40 -23.31 -7.19
N LEU A 328 -12.46 -24.44 -6.49
CA LEU A 328 -13.65 -25.25 -6.38
C LEU A 328 -14.53 -24.63 -5.27
N VAL A 329 -15.74 -24.21 -5.62
CA VAL A 329 -16.70 -23.64 -4.68
C VAL A 329 -17.86 -24.61 -4.50
N GLU A 330 -18.14 -25.02 -3.28
CA GLU A 330 -19.16 -26.01 -2.96
C GLU A 330 -20.15 -25.46 -1.94
N GLU A 331 -21.43 -25.77 -2.13
CA GLU A 331 -22.48 -25.46 -1.15
C GLU A 331 -22.28 -26.31 0.11
N LYS A 332 -22.35 -25.67 1.29
CA LYS A 332 -22.25 -26.37 2.58
C LYS A 332 -23.47 -27.24 2.83
N ASP A 333 -23.28 -28.30 3.63
CA ASP A 333 -24.40 -29.12 4.10
C ASP A 333 -25.22 -28.37 5.15
N SER A 334 -26.54 -28.51 5.06
CA SER A 334 -27.50 -28.03 6.07
C SER A 334 -27.34 -28.68 7.46
N GLU A 335 -26.45 -29.66 7.61
CA GLU A 335 -26.12 -30.28 8.91
C GLU A 335 -25.03 -29.50 9.68
N ASP A 336 -24.14 -28.79 8.98
CA ASP A 336 -23.07 -27.98 9.58
C ASP A 336 -23.59 -26.64 10.15
N GLU A 337 -24.84 -26.25 9.85
CA GLU A 337 -25.47 -25.02 10.35
C GLU A 337 -26.01 -25.14 11.79
N LYS A 338 -26.05 -26.35 12.37
CA LYS A 338 -26.72 -26.59 13.68
C LYS A 338 -25.87 -26.36 14.93
N GLU A 339 -24.58 -26.05 14.80
CA GLU A 339 -23.73 -25.68 15.96
C GLU A 339 -23.65 -24.16 16.24
N GLY A 340 -24.30 -23.34 15.41
CA GLY A 340 -24.39 -21.88 15.62
C GLY A 340 -25.77 -21.46 16.13
N VAL A 341 -25.80 -20.97 17.38
CA VAL A 341 -26.87 -20.21 18.09
C VAL A 341 -28.15 -19.89 17.29
N GLN A 342 -29.29 -20.34 17.82
CA GLN A 342 -30.64 -19.93 17.40
C GLN A 342 -30.76 -18.39 17.36
N GLY A 343 -30.87 -17.87 16.14
CA GLY A 343 -31.19 -16.47 15.85
C GLY A 343 -31.96 -16.43 14.52
N GLU A 344 -33.10 -15.75 14.54
CA GLU A 344 -34.13 -15.76 13.51
C GLU A 344 -33.65 -15.19 12.15
N ASN A 345 -34.03 -15.85 11.05
CA ASN A 345 -33.99 -15.36 9.65
C ASN A 345 -32.62 -14.99 9.04
N GLU A 346 -31.66 -15.91 8.95
CA GLU A 346 -30.49 -15.74 8.06
C GLU A 346 -30.63 -16.62 6.81
N LYS A 347 -30.91 -15.98 5.67
CA LYS A 347 -31.22 -16.61 4.37
C LYS A 347 -30.06 -17.48 3.85
N GLU A 348 -30.33 -18.78 3.76
CA GLU A 348 -30.18 -19.63 2.59
C GLU A 348 -29.52 -18.91 1.39
N SER A 349 -28.25 -19.24 1.07
CA SER A 349 -27.54 -18.82 -0.15
C SER A 349 -27.80 -17.36 -0.57
N GLU A 350 -26.97 -16.40 -0.17
CA GLU A 350 -27.15 -14.96 -0.48
C GLU A 350 -27.30 -14.69 -1.99
N ILE A 351 -28.53 -14.79 -2.49
CA ILE A 351 -28.94 -14.38 -3.82
C ILE A 351 -29.25 -12.89 -3.70
N VAL A 352 -28.33 -12.07 -4.20
CA VAL A 352 -28.49 -10.63 -4.27
C VAL A 352 -28.70 -10.28 -5.73
N ASP A 353 -29.85 -9.67 -6.05
CA ASP A 353 -30.20 -9.23 -7.40
C ASP A 353 -30.14 -10.35 -8.47
N GLY A 354 -30.64 -11.55 -8.12
CA GLY A 354 -30.62 -12.72 -9.00
C GLY A 354 -29.24 -13.34 -9.21
N ARG A 355 -28.23 -12.90 -8.47
CA ARG A 355 -26.87 -13.46 -8.49
C ARG A 355 -26.59 -14.19 -7.19
N LEU A 356 -26.21 -15.46 -7.28
CA LEU A 356 -25.73 -16.25 -6.17
C LEU A 356 -24.29 -15.83 -5.84
N ILE A 357 -24.08 -15.26 -4.66
CA ILE A 357 -22.78 -14.72 -4.25
C ILE A 357 -21.95 -15.79 -3.54
N PHE A 358 -20.77 -16.08 -4.09
CA PHE A 358 -19.82 -17.02 -3.51
C PHE A 358 -18.91 -16.36 -2.49
N GLY A 359 -18.47 -15.12 -2.74
CA GLY A 359 -17.48 -14.46 -1.90
C GLY A 359 -16.64 -13.40 -2.62
N MET A 360 -15.46 -13.09 -2.07
CA MET A 360 -14.51 -12.10 -2.62
C MET A 360 -13.12 -12.70 -2.74
N LEU A 361 -12.43 -12.42 -3.86
CA LEU A 361 -11.06 -12.84 -4.09
C LEU A 361 -10.09 -11.81 -3.50
N SER A 362 -9.21 -12.26 -2.62
CA SER A 362 -8.15 -11.48 -2.00
C SER A 362 -6.79 -11.87 -2.59
N ILE A 363 -6.05 -10.90 -3.10
CA ILE A 363 -4.74 -11.09 -3.72
C ILE A 363 -3.72 -10.21 -2.99
N GLY A 364 -2.67 -10.82 -2.47
CA GLY A 364 -1.52 -10.13 -1.89
C GLY A 364 -0.26 -10.43 -2.70
N TRP A 365 0.59 -9.43 -2.89
CA TRP A 365 1.86 -9.57 -3.59
C TRP A 365 2.98 -8.77 -2.94
N ARG A 366 4.20 -9.09 -3.35
CA ARG A 366 5.40 -8.31 -3.06
C ARG A 366 6.10 -7.92 -4.35
N GLY A 367 6.49 -6.65 -4.47
CA GLY A 367 7.42 -6.22 -5.51
C GLY A 367 8.86 -6.66 -5.19
N ALA A 368 9.74 -6.55 -6.19
CA ALA A 368 11.15 -6.96 -6.14
C ALA A 368 11.95 -6.48 -4.90
N MET A 369 11.55 -5.36 -4.29
CA MET A 369 12.25 -4.73 -3.16
C MET A 369 11.39 -4.64 -1.89
N GLY A 370 10.42 -5.55 -1.78
CA GLY A 370 9.64 -5.76 -0.57
C GLY A 370 8.41 -4.88 -0.42
N ASN A 371 8.14 -3.94 -1.35
CA ASN A 371 6.85 -3.25 -1.40
C ASN A 371 5.73 -4.29 -1.37
N LYS A 372 4.81 -4.15 -0.42
CA LYS A 372 3.68 -5.06 -0.28
C LYS A 372 2.49 -4.40 -0.96
N GLY A 373 1.72 -5.18 -1.70
CA GLY A 373 0.43 -4.76 -2.21
C GLY A 373 -0.65 -5.77 -1.86
N PHE A 374 -1.87 -5.27 -1.73
CA PHE A 374 -3.06 -6.08 -1.50
C PHE A 374 -4.25 -5.54 -2.28
N LEU A 375 -5.01 -6.41 -2.91
CA LEU A 375 -6.23 -6.10 -3.64
C LEU A 375 -7.32 -7.10 -3.26
N SER A 376 -8.55 -6.60 -3.14
CA SER A 376 -9.74 -7.43 -3.02
C SER A 376 -10.70 -7.12 -4.16
N THR A 377 -11.27 -8.14 -4.79
CA THR A 377 -12.36 -7.94 -5.75
C THR A 377 -13.66 -7.59 -5.03
N GLY A 378 -14.65 -7.08 -5.77
CA GLY A 378 -16.03 -7.09 -5.31
C GLY A 378 -16.63 -8.49 -5.24
N ASN A 379 -17.93 -8.57 -4.92
CA ASN A 379 -18.67 -9.82 -4.81
C ASN A 379 -18.64 -10.64 -6.12
N LEU A 380 -18.06 -11.83 -6.02
CA LEU A 380 -18.01 -12.84 -7.06
C LEU A 380 -19.18 -13.81 -6.87
N GLY A 381 -19.74 -14.25 -7.99
CA GLY A 381 -20.99 -15.00 -7.99
C GLY A 381 -21.43 -15.36 -9.40
N ILE A 382 -22.41 -16.24 -9.50
CA ILE A 382 -23.03 -16.64 -10.77
C ILE A 382 -24.47 -16.12 -10.83
N ARG A 383 -24.93 -15.73 -12.01
CA ARG A 383 -26.34 -15.36 -12.20
C ARG A 383 -27.18 -16.64 -12.16
N VAL A 384 -28.22 -16.63 -11.33
CA VAL A 384 -29.19 -17.73 -11.27
C VAL A 384 -30.13 -17.54 -12.47
N SER A 385 -30.09 -18.49 -13.39
CA SER A 385 -30.95 -18.52 -14.59
C SER A 385 -32.33 -19.07 -14.28
#